data_AF-A0A8J7N0I3-F1
#
_entry.id   AF-A0A8J7N0I3-F1
#
_cell.length_a   1.000
_cell.length_b   1.000
_cell.length_c   1.000
_cell.angle_alpha   90.00
_cell.angle_beta   90.00
_cell.angle_gamma   90.00
#
_symmetry.space_group_name_H-M   'P 1'
#
loop_
_entity.id
_entity.type
_entity.pdbx_description
1 polymer ?
#
loop_
_entity_poly.entity_id
_entity_poly.type
_entity_poly.pdbx_seq_one_letter_code
_entity_poly.pdbx_strand_id
1 'polypeptide(L)'
;MPPSQSDHLLSRFLGILPSTPEEKILRMLIELGCEVVGGQEGSLLVYDRDADVLRFAMTVGDPESEKKLRGQAVPLGAGLTGLAAATLEVQTGAPTFKDIEQKQRTGDASTPDAVIAAPMVSGDELVGVVTAVSFENGKRFSSKDARLYAGFAAIAAIVVDLRRRLSAYESGAAAAPQEENERARLERRVLGSMQRLVAGDSARLAAVAELLTAIENVAPPRPAR
;
A
#
# COMPACT_ATOMS: atom_id res chain seq x y z
N MET A 1 5.59 -26.75 14.04
CA MET A 1 5.26 -26.59 12.61
C MET A 1 6.21 -25.54 12.05
N PRO A 2 6.84 -25.74 10.88
CA PRO A 2 7.53 -24.64 10.22
C PRO A 2 6.48 -23.56 9.86
N PRO A 3 6.83 -22.26 9.97
CA PRO A 3 5.93 -21.20 9.52
C PRO A 3 5.58 -21.45 8.05
N SER A 4 4.28 -21.39 7.74
CA SER A 4 3.78 -21.70 6.40
C SER A 4 4.38 -20.71 5.40
N GLN A 5 4.61 -21.12 4.15
CA GLN A 5 5.23 -20.27 3.11
C GLN A 5 4.50 -18.93 2.87
N SER A 6 3.27 -18.77 3.39
CA SER A 6 2.47 -17.55 3.39
C SER A 6 2.89 -16.49 4.42
N ASP A 7 3.74 -16.83 5.40
CA ASP A 7 4.12 -15.92 6.48
C ASP A 7 5.10 -14.82 6.06
N HIS A 8 5.69 -14.90 4.86
CA HIS A 8 6.77 -14.00 4.45
C HIS A 8 6.58 -13.40 3.04
N LEU A 9 5.34 -13.06 2.65
CA LEU A 9 5.07 -12.45 1.34
C LEU A 9 5.80 -11.11 1.14
N LEU A 10 5.82 -10.24 2.16
CA LEU A 10 6.58 -8.98 2.10
C LEU A 10 8.07 -9.23 1.93
N SER A 11 8.63 -10.25 2.59
CA SER A 11 10.04 -10.59 2.47
C SER A 11 10.36 -11.17 1.10
N ARG A 12 9.51 -12.06 0.60
CA ARG A 12 9.67 -12.74 -0.69
C ARG A 12 9.55 -11.77 -1.86
N PHE A 13 8.52 -10.93 -1.88
CA PHE A 13 8.20 -10.10 -3.04
C PHE A 13 8.78 -8.68 -2.96
N LEU A 14 8.96 -8.14 -1.75
CA LEU A 14 9.42 -6.77 -1.54
C LEU A 14 10.78 -6.67 -0.81
N GLY A 15 11.37 -7.79 -0.37
CA GLY A 15 12.63 -7.76 0.39
C GLY A 15 12.50 -7.13 1.79
N ILE A 16 11.28 -7.04 2.31
CA ILE A 16 10.96 -6.46 3.61
C ILE A 16 10.83 -7.58 4.63
N LEU A 17 11.79 -7.65 5.56
CA LEU A 17 11.79 -8.67 6.61
C LEU A 17 10.75 -8.36 7.69
N PRO A 18 10.26 -9.38 8.42
CA PRO A 18 9.34 -9.16 9.52
C PRO A 18 9.97 -8.32 10.64
N SER A 19 9.13 -7.58 11.36
CA SER A 19 9.50 -6.71 12.48
C SER A 19 10.49 -5.59 12.12
N THR A 20 10.66 -5.29 10.84
CA THR A 20 11.50 -4.18 10.38
C THR A 20 10.77 -2.84 10.46
N PRO A 21 11.50 -1.72 10.54
CA PRO A 21 10.88 -0.39 10.46
C PRO A 21 10.08 -0.17 9.17
N GLU A 22 10.51 -0.72 8.04
CA GLU A 22 9.84 -0.59 6.75
C GLU A 22 8.47 -1.27 6.76
N GLU A 23 8.37 -2.48 7.33
CA GLU A 23 7.08 -3.14 7.54
C GLU A 23 6.14 -2.29 8.40
N LYS A 24 6.65 -1.71 9.49
CA LYS A 24 5.87 -0.84 10.37
C LYS A 24 5.39 0.43 9.66
N ILE A 25 6.23 1.03 8.82
CA ILE A 25 5.86 2.19 8.01
C ILE A 25 4.75 1.82 7.02
N LEU A 26 4.88 0.70 6.31
CA LEU A 26 3.85 0.25 5.37
C LEU A 26 2.52 0.01 6.08
N ARG A 27 2.54 -0.67 7.24
CA ARG A 27 1.33 -0.88 8.06
C ARG A 27 0.66 0.44 8.41
N MET A 28 1.44 1.39 8.92
CA MET A 28 0.95 2.70 9.28
C MET A 28 0.41 3.49 8.06
N LEU A 29 1.06 3.41 6.90
CA LEU A 29 0.57 4.08 5.68
C LEU A 29 -0.79 3.53 5.24
N ILE A 30 -1.01 2.22 5.36
CA ILE A 30 -2.29 1.59 5.04
C ILE A 30 -3.34 2.01 6.07
N GLU A 31 -3.01 2.01 7.37
CA GLU A 31 -3.91 2.44 8.45
C GLU A 31 -4.36 3.89 8.25
N LEU A 32 -3.41 4.82 8.10
CA LEU A 32 -3.71 6.24 7.89
C LEU A 32 -4.45 6.49 6.59
N GLY A 33 -4.02 5.85 5.50
CA GLY A 33 -4.66 6.00 4.20
C GLY A 33 -6.12 5.55 4.28
N CYS A 34 -6.38 4.43 4.97
CA CYS A 34 -7.72 3.92 5.21
C CYS A 34 -8.56 4.89 6.04
N GLU A 35 -8.02 5.40 7.15
CA GLU A 35 -8.71 6.36 8.02
C GLU A 35 -9.07 7.67 7.28
N VAL A 36 -8.12 8.24 6.54
CA VAL A 36 -8.29 9.53 5.83
C VAL A 36 -9.41 9.50 4.80
N VAL A 37 -9.62 8.37 4.11
CA VAL A 37 -10.72 8.22 3.14
C VAL A 37 -12.02 7.71 3.77
N GLY A 38 -12.01 7.46 5.08
CA GLY A 38 -13.13 6.88 5.82
C GLY A 38 -13.42 5.43 5.41
N GLY A 39 -12.37 4.64 5.20
CA GLY A 39 -12.41 3.18 5.14
C GLY A 39 -12.32 2.57 6.55
N GLN A 40 -12.73 1.30 6.68
CA GLN A 40 -12.72 0.55 7.94
C GLN A 40 -11.62 -0.51 8.00
N GLU A 41 -11.26 -1.07 6.85
CA GLU A 41 -10.17 -2.05 6.73
C GLU A 41 -9.33 -1.70 5.50
N GLY A 42 -8.04 -1.96 5.56
CA GLY A 42 -7.11 -1.69 4.46
C GLY A 42 -6.14 -2.83 4.25
N SER A 43 -5.64 -2.98 3.02
CA SER A 43 -4.69 -4.04 2.69
C SER A 43 -3.59 -3.56 1.76
N LEU A 44 -2.44 -4.22 1.83
CA LEU A 44 -1.40 -4.18 0.82
C LEU A 44 -1.30 -5.56 0.17
N LEU A 45 -1.43 -5.56 -1.15
CA LEU A 45 -1.22 -6.72 -1.99
C LEU A 45 0.09 -6.56 -2.75
N VAL A 46 0.90 -7.61 -2.76
CA VAL A 46 2.15 -7.66 -3.53
C VAL A 46 1.90 -8.29 -4.89
N TYR A 47 2.56 -7.78 -5.92
CA TYR A 47 2.44 -8.35 -7.26
C TYR A 47 3.40 -9.52 -7.46
N ASP A 48 2.84 -10.70 -7.74
CA ASP A 48 3.54 -11.93 -8.11
C ASP A 48 3.59 -12.03 -9.64
N ARG A 49 4.69 -11.57 -10.23
CA ARG A 49 4.87 -11.52 -11.70
C ARG A 49 4.83 -12.89 -12.37
N ASP A 50 5.31 -13.92 -11.69
CA ASP A 50 5.41 -15.26 -12.27
C ASP A 50 4.03 -15.90 -12.42
N ALA A 51 3.12 -15.59 -11.48
CA ALA A 51 1.75 -16.10 -11.48
C ALA A 51 0.72 -15.10 -12.05
N ASP A 52 1.14 -13.87 -12.37
CA ASP A 52 0.27 -12.76 -12.81
C ASP A 52 -0.92 -12.49 -11.85
N VAL A 53 -0.62 -12.48 -10.55
CA VAL A 53 -1.61 -12.24 -9.49
C VAL A 53 -1.11 -11.27 -8.44
N LEU A 54 -2.03 -10.57 -7.79
CA LEU A 54 -1.79 -9.84 -6.55
C LEU A 54 -2.04 -10.76 -5.35
N ARG A 55 -1.19 -10.72 -4.33
CA ARG A 55 -1.35 -11.51 -3.10
C ARG A 55 -1.47 -10.63 -1.88
N PHE A 56 -2.49 -10.83 -1.06
CA PHE A 56 -2.64 -10.13 0.22
C PHE A 56 -1.45 -10.41 1.15
N ALA A 57 -0.63 -9.40 1.39
CA ALA A 57 0.57 -9.52 2.21
C ALA A 57 0.40 -8.91 3.61
N MET A 58 -0.46 -7.90 3.72
CA MET A 58 -0.77 -7.22 4.97
C MET A 58 -2.19 -6.67 4.93
N THR A 59 -2.91 -6.75 6.05
CA THR A 59 -4.23 -6.13 6.24
C THR A 59 -4.29 -5.48 7.62
N VAL A 60 -5.03 -4.38 7.73
CA VAL A 60 -5.22 -3.58 8.94
C VAL A 60 -6.73 -3.35 9.16
N GLY A 61 -7.12 -3.04 10.40
CA GLY A 61 -8.53 -2.90 10.80
C GLY A 61 -9.02 -4.09 11.61
N ASP A 62 -9.51 -5.15 10.98
CA ASP A 62 -9.97 -6.37 11.67
C ASP A 62 -8.89 -7.48 11.65
N PRO A 63 -8.38 -7.93 12.82
CA PRO A 63 -7.40 -9.01 12.89
C PRO A 63 -7.87 -10.32 12.26
N GLU A 64 -9.18 -10.59 12.26
CA GLU A 64 -9.73 -11.80 11.62
C GLU A 64 -9.70 -11.69 10.09
N SER A 65 -9.96 -10.51 9.53
CA SER A 65 -9.75 -10.25 8.10
C SER A 65 -8.27 -10.41 7.72
N GLU A 66 -7.33 -9.96 8.55
CA GLU A 66 -5.90 -10.16 8.29
C GLU A 66 -5.52 -11.64 8.22
N LYS A 67 -6.02 -12.47 9.13
CA LYS A 67 -5.78 -13.92 9.10
C LYS A 67 -6.37 -14.58 7.86
N LYS A 68 -7.60 -14.22 7.48
CA LYS A 68 -8.32 -14.85 6.37
C LYS A 68 -7.75 -14.45 5.02
N LEU A 69 -7.50 -13.16 4.82
CA LEU A 69 -7.08 -12.62 3.53
C LEU A 69 -5.64 -12.99 3.20
N ARG A 70 -4.76 -13.16 4.19
CA ARG A 70 -3.33 -13.40 3.99
C ARG A 70 -3.06 -14.52 2.98
N GLY A 71 -2.33 -14.19 1.92
CA GLY A 71 -1.94 -15.12 0.86
C GLY A 71 -3.00 -15.43 -0.19
N GLN A 72 -4.26 -15.00 0.00
CA GLN A 72 -5.26 -15.07 -1.06
C GLN A 72 -4.78 -14.28 -2.28
N ALA A 73 -5.13 -14.78 -3.46
CA ALA A 73 -4.71 -14.24 -4.73
C ALA A 73 -5.87 -13.50 -5.42
N VAL A 74 -5.55 -12.37 -6.06
CA VAL A 74 -6.45 -11.62 -6.92
C VAL A 74 -5.81 -11.56 -8.30
N PRO A 75 -6.40 -12.17 -9.34
CA PRO A 75 -5.86 -12.10 -10.69
C PRO A 75 -5.76 -10.65 -11.20
N LEU A 76 -4.78 -10.39 -12.06
CA LEU A 76 -4.69 -9.09 -12.74
C LEU A 76 -5.98 -8.82 -13.53
N GLY A 77 -6.48 -7.58 -13.49
CA GLY A 77 -7.75 -7.20 -14.11
C GLY A 77 -9.03 -7.67 -13.39
N ALA A 78 -8.92 -8.53 -12.37
CA ALA A 78 -10.09 -9.03 -11.63
C ALA A 78 -10.54 -8.07 -10.52
N GLY A 79 -11.82 -7.67 -10.56
CA GLY A 79 -12.39 -6.71 -9.61
C GLY A 79 -11.66 -5.36 -9.62
N LEU A 80 -12.00 -4.47 -8.68
CA LEU A 80 -11.38 -3.14 -8.61
C LEU A 80 -9.88 -3.20 -8.29
N THR A 81 -9.46 -4.14 -7.44
CA THR A 81 -8.05 -4.33 -7.06
C THR A 81 -7.19 -4.80 -8.23
N GLY A 82 -7.63 -5.83 -8.96
CA GLY A 82 -6.93 -6.31 -10.15
C GLY A 82 -6.99 -5.30 -11.29
N LEU A 83 -8.10 -4.57 -11.45
CA LEU A 83 -8.22 -3.51 -12.45
C LEU A 83 -7.24 -2.36 -12.18
N ALA A 84 -7.10 -1.94 -10.92
CA ALA A 84 -6.12 -0.90 -10.54
C ALA A 84 -4.69 -1.29 -10.90
N ALA A 85 -4.34 -2.57 -10.71
CA ALA A 85 -3.06 -3.11 -11.13
C ALA A 85 -2.90 -3.17 -12.66
N ALA A 86 -3.95 -3.55 -13.39
CA ALA A 86 -3.92 -3.65 -14.85
C ALA A 86 -3.83 -2.28 -15.55
N THR A 87 -4.55 -1.27 -15.03
CA THR A 87 -4.60 0.06 -15.65
C THR A 87 -3.56 1.03 -15.10
N LEU A 88 -2.92 0.70 -13.98
CA LEU A 88 -2.07 1.61 -13.21
C LEU A 88 -2.80 2.91 -12.79
N GLU A 89 -4.12 2.83 -12.64
CA GLU A 89 -4.97 3.93 -12.19
C GLU A 89 -5.74 3.56 -10.94
N VAL A 90 -6.07 4.56 -10.11
CA VAL A 90 -6.90 4.35 -8.92
C VAL A 90 -8.32 3.97 -9.34
N GLN A 91 -8.83 2.89 -8.75
CA GLN A 91 -10.20 2.41 -8.98
C GLN A 91 -11.04 2.59 -7.73
N THR A 92 -12.29 3.04 -7.88
CA THR A 92 -13.27 3.15 -6.80
C THR A 92 -14.61 2.55 -7.22
N GLY A 93 -15.34 1.95 -6.28
CA GLY A 93 -16.67 1.44 -6.56
C GLY A 93 -17.14 0.41 -5.54
N ALA A 94 -18.27 -0.24 -5.82
CA ALA A 94 -18.70 -1.42 -5.09
C ALA A 94 -17.86 -2.64 -5.52
N PRO A 95 -17.57 -3.60 -4.63
CA PRO A 95 -16.80 -4.77 -4.99
C PRO A 95 -17.53 -5.58 -6.05
N THR A 96 -16.82 -5.89 -7.12
CA THR A 96 -17.33 -6.66 -8.26
C THR A 96 -16.96 -8.15 -8.17
N PHE A 97 -16.13 -8.52 -7.18
CA PHE A 97 -15.54 -9.85 -7.03
C PHE A 97 -16.06 -10.52 -5.76
N LYS A 98 -16.56 -11.75 -5.87
CA LYS A 98 -17.28 -12.46 -4.79
C LYS A 98 -16.49 -13.60 -4.13
N ASP A 99 -15.33 -13.97 -4.69
CA ASP A 99 -14.60 -15.18 -4.27
C ASP A 99 -13.48 -14.92 -3.25
N ILE A 100 -13.36 -13.68 -2.74
CA ILE A 100 -12.42 -13.36 -1.65
C ILE A 100 -13.11 -13.61 -0.32
N GLU A 101 -12.58 -14.56 0.46
CA GLU A 101 -13.13 -14.88 1.78
C GLU A 101 -12.71 -13.84 2.82
N GLN A 102 -13.58 -12.85 3.06
CA GLN A 102 -13.50 -11.91 4.18
C GLN A 102 -14.47 -12.33 5.30
N LYS A 103 -14.34 -11.77 6.52
CA LYS A 103 -15.23 -12.13 7.63
C LYS A 103 -16.70 -11.85 7.27
N GLN A 104 -17.56 -12.87 7.46
CA GLN A 104 -19.00 -12.65 7.55
C GLN A 104 -19.27 -11.82 8.81
N ARG A 105 -19.59 -10.53 8.63
CA ARG A 105 -20.13 -9.71 9.72
C ARG A 105 -21.57 -10.16 9.98
N THR A 106 -22.02 -10.09 11.23
CA THR A 106 -23.36 -10.56 11.63
C THR A 106 -24.42 -9.81 10.82
N GLY A 107 -25.15 -10.53 9.97
CA GLY A 107 -26.04 -9.98 8.93
C GLY A 107 -25.35 -9.91 7.56
N ASP A 108 -25.42 -11.00 6.77
CA ASP A 108 -25.13 -11.20 5.33
C ASP A 108 -23.98 -10.47 4.59
N ALA A 109 -23.26 -9.53 5.18
CA ALA A 109 -22.23 -8.75 4.51
C ALA A 109 -20.83 -9.33 4.82
N SER A 110 -20.40 -10.31 4.03
CA SER A 110 -18.99 -10.65 3.86
C SER A 110 -18.28 -9.77 2.83
N THR A 111 -19.04 -8.97 2.07
CA THR A 111 -18.54 -8.10 1.01
C THR A 111 -18.63 -6.64 1.45
N PRO A 112 -17.58 -5.84 1.27
CA PRO A 112 -17.65 -4.39 1.48
C PRO A 112 -18.74 -3.71 0.62
N ASP A 113 -19.23 -2.56 1.05
CA ASP A 113 -20.11 -1.69 0.25
C ASP A 113 -19.32 -0.82 -0.72
N ALA A 114 -18.09 -0.47 -0.35
CA ALA A 114 -17.19 0.36 -1.13
C ALA A 114 -15.75 -0.15 -1.03
N VAL A 115 -15.04 -0.06 -2.15
CA VAL A 115 -13.61 -0.35 -2.28
C VAL A 115 -12.95 0.81 -3.02
N ILE A 116 -11.77 1.18 -2.55
CA ILE A 116 -10.80 2.00 -3.27
C ILE A 116 -9.51 1.20 -3.38
N ALA A 117 -8.94 1.13 -4.58
CA ALA A 117 -7.70 0.42 -4.87
C ALA A 117 -6.75 1.35 -5.62
N ALA A 118 -5.53 1.52 -5.11
CA ALA A 118 -4.52 2.37 -5.71
C ALA A 118 -3.23 1.57 -5.98
N PRO A 119 -2.71 1.59 -7.22
CA PRO A 119 -1.51 0.85 -7.57
C PRO A 119 -0.27 1.50 -6.95
N MET A 120 0.65 0.65 -6.49
CA MET A 120 1.98 1.03 -6.07
C MET A 120 2.91 0.81 -7.27
N VAL A 121 3.43 1.90 -7.83
CA VAL A 121 4.29 1.88 -9.02
C VAL A 121 5.66 2.45 -8.65
N SER A 122 6.73 1.72 -8.99
CA SER A 122 8.11 2.15 -8.83
C SER A 122 8.77 2.25 -10.20
N GLY A 123 9.15 3.46 -10.61
CA GLY A 123 9.50 3.72 -12.00
C GLY A 123 8.29 3.43 -12.91
N ASP A 124 8.46 2.51 -13.86
CA ASP A 124 7.40 2.03 -14.75
C ASP A 124 6.87 0.65 -14.34
N GLU A 125 7.26 0.14 -13.17
CA GLU A 125 6.93 -1.21 -12.73
C GLU A 125 5.90 -1.23 -11.59
N LEU A 126 4.84 -2.02 -11.77
CA LEU A 126 3.92 -2.37 -10.68
C LEU A 126 4.65 -3.21 -9.63
N VAL A 127 4.59 -2.76 -8.37
CA VAL A 127 5.11 -3.52 -7.22
C VAL A 127 4.00 -4.10 -6.34
N GLY A 128 2.80 -3.54 -6.41
CA GLY A 128 1.65 -3.99 -5.62
C GLY A 128 0.46 -3.05 -5.73
N VAL A 129 -0.54 -3.26 -4.87
CA VAL A 129 -1.73 -2.41 -4.75
C VAL A 129 -2.05 -2.22 -3.28
N VAL A 130 -2.38 -1.01 -2.87
CA VAL A 130 -3.02 -0.74 -1.59
C VAL A 130 -4.52 -0.59 -1.78
N THR A 131 -5.31 -1.08 -0.83
CA THR A 131 -6.77 -1.01 -0.87
C THR A 131 -7.33 -0.52 0.45
N ALA A 132 -8.42 0.23 0.42
CA ALA A 132 -9.26 0.46 1.58
C ALA A 132 -10.71 0.07 1.26
N VAL A 133 -11.39 -0.47 2.26
CA VAL A 133 -12.76 -0.95 2.13
C VAL A 133 -13.64 -0.40 3.24
N SER A 134 -14.91 -0.17 2.92
CA SER A 134 -15.93 0.21 3.90
C SER A 134 -17.14 -0.69 3.76
N PHE A 135 -17.72 -1.06 4.89
CA PHE A 135 -18.96 -1.82 5.04
C PHE A 135 -20.11 -0.92 5.53
N GLU A 136 -19.90 0.40 5.48
CA GLU A 136 -20.97 1.35 5.76
C GLU A 136 -21.91 1.39 4.56
N ASN A 137 -23.18 1.04 4.82
CA ASN A 137 -24.21 0.99 3.79
C ASN A 137 -24.29 2.34 3.04
N GLY A 138 -24.18 2.28 1.71
CA GLY A 138 -24.26 3.46 0.85
C GLY A 138 -22.99 4.30 0.76
N LYS A 139 -21.89 3.94 1.47
CA LYS A 139 -20.60 4.61 1.31
C LYS A 139 -20.13 4.56 -0.15
N ARG A 140 -19.54 5.65 -0.62
CA ARG A 140 -18.83 5.74 -1.91
C ARG A 140 -17.56 6.55 -1.70
N PHE A 141 -16.46 6.10 -2.30
CA PHE A 141 -15.23 6.87 -2.34
C PHE A 141 -15.30 7.90 -3.49
N SER A 142 -15.05 9.15 -3.16
CA SER A 142 -15.07 10.28 -4.08
C SER A 142 -13.77 10.36 -4.90
N SER A 143 -13.76 11.20 -5.94
CA SER A 143 -12.52 11.51 -6.67
C SER A 143 -11.49 12.23 -5.80
N LYS A 144 -11.91 12.89 -4.71
CA LYS A 144 -10.99 13.47 -3.73
C LYS A 144 -10.30 12.36 -2.93
N ASP A 145 -11.06 11.38 -2.48
CA ASP A 145 -10.52 10.20 -1.79
C ASP A 145 -9.55 9.42 -2.70
N ALA A 146 -9.91 9.28 -3.99
CA ALA A 146 -9.03 8.67 -4.99
C ALA A 146 -7.66 9.35 -5.10
N ARG A 147 -7.62 10.69 -5.13
CA ARG A 147 -6.37 11.46 -5.19
C ARG A 147 -5.54 11.30 -3.91
N LEU A 148 -6.17 11.46 -2.75
CA LEU A 148 -5.49 11.30 -1.47
C LEU A 148 -4.89 9.89 -1.33
N TYR A 149 -5.67 8.86 -1.68
CA TYR A 149 -5.23 7.47 -1.59
C TYR A 149 -4.11 7.12 -2.58
N ALA A 150 -4.10 7.76 -3.76
CA ALA A 150 -2.97 7.67 -4.70
C ALA A 150 -1.66 8.15 -4.06
N GLY A 151 -1.71 9.23 -3.26
CA GLY A 151 -0.55 9.74 -2.51
C GLY A 151 0.01 8.71 -1.53
N PHE A 152 -0.86 8.04 -0.77
CA PHE A 152 -0.44 6.95 0.13
C PHE A 152 0.18 5.77 -0.63
N ALA A 153 -0.41 5.38 -1.76
CA ALA A 153 0.13 4.32 -2.61
C ALA A 153 1.52 4.67 -3.17
N ALA A 154 1.71 5.93 -3.60
CA ALA A 154 3.01 6.42 -4.07
C ALA A 154 4.08 6.39 -2.97
N ILE A 155 3.74 6.82 -1.75
CA ILE A 155 4.67 6.77 -0.62
C ILE A 155 5.01 5.33 -0.24
N ALA A 156 4.03 4.43 -0.24
CA ALA A 156 4.26 3.00 -0.01
C ALA A 156 5.20 2.42 -1.07
N ALA A 157 5.02 2.78 -2.35
CA ALA A 157 5.90 2.36 -3.44
C ALA A 157 7.35 2.87 -3.25
N ILE A 158 7.52 4.12 -2.78
CA ILE A 158 8.84 4.67 -2.45
C ILE A 158 9.49 3.87 -1.33
N VAL A 159 8.79 3.57 -0.23
CA VAL A 159 9.35 2.78 0.88
C VAL A 159 9.85 1.41 0.39
N VAL A 160 9.09 0.77 -0.50
CA VAL A 160 9.48 -0.50 -1.13
C VAL A 160 10.72 -0.35 -2.01
N ASP A 161 10.77 0.67 -2.87
CA ASP A 161 11.92 0.92 -3.75
C ASP A 161 13.19 1.18 -2.94
N LEU A 162 13.10 2.02 -1.91
CA LEU A 162 14.23 2.33 -1.03
C LEU A 162 14.79 1.07 -0.36
N ARG A 163 13.92 0.17 0.13
CA ARG A 163 14.38 -1.10 0.72
C ARG A 163 15.08 -1.99 -0.31
N ARG A 164 14.54 -2.08 -1.53
CA ARG A 164 15.13 -2.87 -2.62
C ARG A 164 16.53 -2.36 -2.97
N ARG A 165 16.67 -1.05 -3.15
CA ARG A 165 17.97 -0.40 -3.44
C ARG A 165 18.96 -0.60 -2.30
N LEU A 166 18.52 -0.38 -1.06
CA LEU A 166 19.38 -0.55 0.11
C LEU A 166 19.92 -1.99 0.22
N SER A 167 19.06 -2.98 -0.03
CA SER A 167 19.46 -4.39 -0.02
C SER A 167 20.49 -4.71 -1.13
N ALA A 168 20.36 -4.10 -2.31
CA ALA A 168 21.31 -4.26 -3.40
C ALA A 168 22.71 -3.69 -3.06
N TYR A 169 22.77 -2.54 -2.38
CA TYR A 169 24.03 -2.00 -1.85
C TYR A 169 24.64 -2.90 -0.77
N GLU A 170 23.84 -3.36 0.19
CA GLU A 170 24.30 -4.22 1.29
C GLU A 170 24.86 -5.57 0.80
N SER A 171 24.36 -6.05 -0.35
CA SER A 171 24.80 -7.30 -0.97
C SER A 171 26.10 -7.17 -1.79
N GLY A 172 26.69 -5.97 -1.87
CA GLY A 172 27.89 -5.71 -2.67
C GLY A 172 27.69 -5.79 -4.19
N ALA A 173 26.44 -5.93 -4.65
CA ALA A 173 26.08 -5.99 -6.07
C ALA A 173 26.19 -4.61 -6.76
N ALA A 174 26.24 -3.53 -5.98
CA ALA A 174 26.51 -2.18 -6.44
C ALA A 174 27.82 -1.68 -5.84
N ALA A 175 28.94 -1.90 -6.54
CA ALA A 175 30.14 -1.09 -6.33
C ALA A 175 29.86 0.30 -6.91
N ALA A 176 29.28 1.15 -6.09
CA ALA A 176 28.66 2.40 -6.49
C ALA A 176 29.62 3.61 -6.33
N PRO A 177 29.75 4.51 -7.34
CA PRO A 177 30.54 5.75 -7.25
C PRO A 177 30.01 6.71 -6.17
N GLN A 178 30.82 7.71 -5.77
CA GLN A 178 30.55 8.60 -4.63
C GLN A 178 29.15 9.26 -4.62
N GLU A 179 28.60 9.63 -5.78
CA GLU A 179 27.25 10.22 -5.90
C GLU A 179 26.12 9.27 -5.47
N GLU A 180 26.31 7.97 -5.71
CA GLU A 180 25.32 6.94 -5.41
C GLU A 180 25.34 6.58 -3.90
N ASN A 181 26.50 6.78 -3.25
CA ASN A 181 26.64 6.72 -1.79
C ASN A 181 25.99 7.94 -1.10
N GLU A 182 26.02 9.12 -1.72
CA GLU A 182 25.30 10.31 -1.25
C GLU A 182 23.78 10.15 -1.37
N ARG A 183 23.30 9.55 -2.47
CA ARG A 183 21.88 9.18 -2.64
C ARG A 183 21.44 8.18 -1.57
N ALA A 184 22.18 7.09 -1.38
CA ALA A 184 21.88 6.11 -0.34
C ALA A 184 21.85 6.72 1.08
N ARG A 185 22.70 7.71 1.37
CA ARG A 185 22.64 8.49 2.63
C ARG A 185 21.38 9.32 2.75
N LEU A 186 20.95 9.98 1.68
CA LEU A 186 19.72 10.77 1.66
C LEU A 186 18.49 9.87 1.86
N GLU A 187 18.44 8.75 1.16
CA GLU A 187 17.38 7.73 1.27
C GLU A 187 17.27 7.18 2.71
N ARG A 188 18.40 6.80 3.33
CA ARG A 188 18.43 6.41 4.76
C ARG A 188 17.95 7.53 5.68
N ARG A 189 18.22 8.79 5.36
CA ARG A 189 17.75 9.97 6.11
C ARG A 189 16.24 10.19 5.98
N VAL A 190 15.67 9.94 4.80
CA VAL A 190 14.22 10.03 4.57
C VAL A 190 13.53 8.92 5.34
N LEU A 191 13.96 7.66 5.20
CA LEU A 191 13.41 6.55 5.98
C LEU A 191 13.55 6.80 7.49
N GLY A 192 14.72 7.22 7.97
CA GLY A 192 14.91 7.56 9.39
C GLY A 192 14.01 8.71 9.87
N SER A 193 13.71 9.69 9.01
CA SER A 193 12.77 10.77 9.34
C SER A 193 11.32 10.26 9.36
N MET A 194 10.92 9.41 8.42
CA MET A 194 9.62 8.74 8.45
C MET A 194 9.47 7.85 9.68
N GLN A 195 10.50 7.10 10.06
CA GLN A 195 10.52 6.29 11.29
C GLN A 195 10.34 7.13 12.56
N ARG A 196 10.97 8.30 12.63
CA ARG A 196 10.79 9.24 13.76
C ARG A 196 9.40 9.86 13.80
N LEU A 197 8.76 10.05 12.63
CA LEU A 197 7.36 10.46 12.56
C LEU A 197 6.43 9.34 13.05
N VAL A 198 6.68 8.09 12.65
CA VAL A 198 5.91 6.90 13.08
C VAL A 198 6.05 6.66 14.59
N ALA A 199 7.25 6.80 15.15
CA ALA A 199 7.52 6.55 16.57
C ALA A 199 6.97 7.65 17.51
N GLY A 200 6.41 8.74 16.96
CA GLY A 200 6.32 10.02 17.65
C GLY A 200 4.93 10.61 17.83
N ASP A 201 3.85 9.80 17.83
CA ASP A 201 2.44 10.17 18.12
C ASP A 201 1.52 10.30 16.89
N SER A 202 0.30 9.76 17.00
CA SER A 202 -0.71 9.67 15.92
C SER A 202 -1.12 11.05 15.39
N ALA A 203 -1.08 12.07 16.26
CA ALA A 203 -1.38 13.46 15.92
C ALA A 203 -0.41 14.08 14.88
N ARG A 204 0.82 13.59 14.76
CA ARG A 204 1.79 14.11 13.76
C ARG A 204 1.58 13.52 12.37
N LEU A 205 0.90 12.39 12.27
CA LEU A 205 0.58 11.74 11.01
C LEU A 205 -0.56 12.46 10.28
N ALA A 206 -1.52 13.01 11.03
CA ALA A 206 -2.49 13.98 10.50
C ALA A 206 -1.79 15.20 9.87
N ALA A 207 -0.74 15.71 10.51
CA ALA A 207 0.05 16.82 9.96
C ALA A 207 0.83 16.44 8.69
N VAL A 208 1.27 15.19 8.54
CA VAL A 208 1.89 14.69 7.29
C VAL A 208 0.85 14.57 6.17
N ALA A 209 -0.34 14.05 6.46
CA ALA A 209 -1.44 13.99 5.50
C ALA A 209 -1.90 15.40 5.07
N GLU A 210 -1.95 16.35 6.01
CA GLU A 210 -2.21 17.77 5.71
C GLU A 210 -1.09 18.39 4.86
N LEU A 211 0.17 18.08 5.14
CA LEU A 211 1.31 18.55 4.33
C LEU A 211 1.27 17.99 2.90
N LEU A 212 0.94 16.72 2.73
CA LEU A 212 0.76 16.11 1.40
C LEU A 212 -0.39 16.80 0.65
N THR A 213 -1.51 17.04 1.34
CA THR A 213 -2.65 17.81 0.80
C THR A 213 -2.26 19.25 0.45
N ALA A 214 -1.39 19.88 1.23
CA ALA A 214 -0.92 21.24 1.00
C ALA A 214 0.04 21.33 -0.19
N ILE A 215 0.93 20.35 -0.38
CA ILE A 215 1.85 20.29 -1.53
C ILE A 215 1.06 20.14 -2.85
N GLU A 216 -0.04 19.39 -2.85
CA GLU A 216 -0.90 19.25 -4.03
C GLU A 216 -1.59 20.57 -4.45
N ASN A 217 -1.93 21.44 -3.48
CA ASN A 217 -2.53 22.75 -3.75
C ASN A 217 -1.51 23.79 -4.27
N VAL A 218 -0.21 23.49 -4.21
CA VAL A 218 0.88 24.35 -4.70
C VAL A 218 1.31 23.95 -6.13
N ALA A 219 0.82 22.84 -6.68
CA ALA A 219 1.06 22.50 -8.07
C ALA A 219 0.34 23.49 -9.00
N PRO A 220 1.05 24.18 -9.93
CA PRO A 220 0.39 25.10 -10.85
C PRO A 220 -0.60 24.33 -11.73
N PRO A 221 -1.73 24.96 -12.14
CA PRO A 221 -2.69 24.32 -13.02
C PRO A 221 -1.97 23.87 -14.29
N ARG A 222 -2.16 22.59 -14.67
CA ARG A 222 -1.65 22.07 -15.95
C ARG A 222 -2.17 22.97 -17.08
N PRO A 223 -1.31 23.35 -18.05
CA PRO A 223 -1.77 24.14 -19.18
C PRO A 223 -2.82 23.32 -19.96
N ALA A 224 -3.94 23.98 -20.27
CA ALA A 224 -4.98 23.42 -21.11
C ALA A 224 -4.40 23.06 -22.49
N ARG A 225 -4.71 21.86 -22.98
CA ARG A 225 -4.56 21.50 -24.39
C ARG A 225 -5.74 22.03 -25.18
#